data_AF-A0A6B0VQY1-F1
#
_entry.id   AF-A0A6B0VQY1-F1
#
_cell.length_a   1.000
_cell.length_b   1.000
_cell.length_c   1.000
_cell.angle_alpha   90.00
_cell.angle_beta   90.00
_cell.angle_gamma   90.00
#
_symmetry.space_group_name_H-M   'P 1'
#
loop_
_entity.id
_entity.type
_entity.pdbx_description
1 polymer ?
#
loop_
_entity_poly.entity_id
_entity_poly.type
_entity_poly.pdbx_seq_one_letter_code
_entity_poly.pdbx_strand_id
1 'polypeptide(L)'
;MGHERQLEADLEAAIGAVRRPDDDLDIEQVSEYLLTEDRINRYLIGLQDDCTRASFYCTATRSIAYKPVAGESPSKLVDTVTGVANREQLRDWIVDQEWSWIHPRYRWLLEPE
;
A
#
# COMPACT_ATOMS: atom_id res chain seq x y z
N MET A 1 -8.21 -17.71 -6.01
CA MET A 1 -7.04 -18.62 -5.80
C MET A 1 -5.81 -18.25 -6.61
N GLY A 2 -5.82 -18.16 -7.96
CA GLY A 2 -4.61 -17.81 -8.72
C GLY A 2 -4.18 -16.34 -8.61
N HIS A 3 -5.14 -15.41 -8.66
CA HIS A 3 -4.86 -13.97 -8.66
C HIS A 3 -4.39 -13.43 -7.30
N GLU A 4 -4.91 -13.98 -6.20
CA GLU A 4 -4.50 -13.59 -4.84
C GLU A 4 -3.05 -13.99 -4.56
N ARG A 5 -2.65 -15.22 -4.94
CA ARG A 5 -1.25 -15.65 -4.82
C ARG A 5 -0.29 -14.85 -5.69
N GLN A 6 -0.70 -14.46 -6.89
CA GLN A 6 0.14 -13.61 -7.74
C GLN A 6 0.30 -12.21 -7.14
N LEU A 7 -0.77 -11.64 -6.57
CA LEU A 7 -0.73 -10.35 -5.91
C LEU A 7 0.21 -10.36 -4.69
N GLU A 8 0.12 -11.42 -3.88
CA GLU A 8 0.99 -11.65 -2.74
C GLU A 8 2.46 -11.76 -3.17
N ALA A 9 2.77 -12.62 -4.15
CA ALA A 9 4.12 -12.75 -4.68
C ALA A 9 4.66 -11.43 -5.28
N ASP A 10 3.82 -10.66 -5.99
CA ASP A 10 4.20 -9.34 -6.53
C ASP A 10 4.52 -8.35 -5.40
N LEU A 11 3.75 -8.38 -4.31
CA LEU A 11 3.94 -7.52 -3.14
C LEU A 11 5.22 -7.90 -2.38
N GLU A 12 5.44 -9.19 -2.15
CA GLU A 12 6.65 -9.72 -1.51
C GLU A 12 7.90 -9.38 -2.32
N ALA A 13 7.85 -9.53 -3.64
CA ALA A 13 8.94 -9.17 -4.53
C ALA A 13 9.27 -7.67 -4.45
N ALA A 14 8.24 -6.80 -4.36
CA ALA A 14 8.43 -5.37 -4.22
C ALA A 14 9.10 -4.99 -2.88
N ILE A 15 8.65 -5.59 -1.77
CA ILE A 15 9.26 -5.38 -0.45
C ILE A 15 10.70 -5.91 -0.45
N GLY A 16 10.92 -7.09 -1.03
CA GLY A 16 12.23 -7.73 -1.10
C GLY A 16 13.26 -6.98 -1.96
N ALA A 17 12.82 -6.28 -3.01
CA ALA A 17 13.72 -5.56 -3.93
C ALA A 17 14.44 -4.37 -3.30
N VAL A 18 13.89 -3.80 -2.22
CA VAL A 18 14.41 -2.59 -1.56
C VAL A 18 14.88 -2.85 -0.13
N ARG A 19 14.70 -4.08 0.36
CA ARG A 19 15.14 -4.50 1.70
C ARG A 19 16.66 -4.39 1.84
N ARG A 20 17.11 -3.90 3.01
CA ARG A 20 18.52 -3.94 3.39
C ARG A 20 18.85 -5.26 4.12
N PRO A 21 20.09 -5.76 4.02
CA PRO A 21 20.49 -7.02 4.67
C PRO A 21 20.25 -7.06 6.19
N ASP A 22 20.28 -5.89 6.85
CA ASP A 22 20.09 -5.74 8.29
C ASP A 22 18.63 -5.50 8.72
N ASP A 23 17.68 -5.39 7.80
CA ASP A 23 16.27 -5.29 8.14
C ASP A 23 15.78 -6.64 8.66
N ASP A 24 15.46 -6.75 9.95
CA ASP A 24 14.82 -7.92 10.56
C ASP A 24 13.31 -7.96 10.21
N LEU A 25 13.03 -7.96 8.91
CA LEU A 25 11.69 -7.91 8.34
C LEU A 25 11.27 -9.29 7.83
N ASP A 26 10.18 -9.82 8.39
CA ASP A 26 9.48 -10.98 7.86
C ASP A 26 8.54 -10.53 6.73
N ILE A 27 8.99 -10.74 5.50
CA ILE A 27 8.28 -10.28 4.29
C ILE A 27 6.94 -10.98 4.13
N GLU A 28 6.86 -12.29 4.42
CA GLU A 28 5.63 -13.08 4.31
C GLU A 28 4.60 -12.60 5.34
N GLN A 29 5.03 -12.35 6.58
CA GLN A 29 4.12 -11.84 7.61
C GLN A 29 3.58 -10.44 7.26
N VAL A 30 4.42 -9.59 6.67
CA VAL A 30 4.05 -8.22 6.30
C VAL A 30 3.14 -8.22 5.08
N SER A 31 3.43 -9.01 4.04
CA SER A 31 2.56 -9.15 2.87
C SER A 31 1.18 -9.67 3.27
N GLU A 32 1.13 -10.74 4.08
CA GLU A 32 -0.12 -11.32 4.60
C GLU A 32 -0.94 -10.28 5.38
N TYR A 33 -0.28 -9.51 6.25
CA TYR A 33 -0.94 -8.45 7.02
C TYR A 33 -1.55 -7.37 6.12
N LEU A 34 -0.77 -6.85 5.16
CA LEU A 34 -1.22 -5.78 4.26
C LEU A 34 -2.39 -6.22 3.39
N LEU A 35 -2.38 -7.47 2.90
CA LEU A 35 -3.46 -8.05 2.11
C LEU A 35 -4.70 -8.41 2.94
N THR A 36 -4.51 -8.78 4.21
CA THR A 36 -5.61 -8.97 5.15
C THR A 36 -6.34 -7.67 5.45
N GLU A 37 -5.61 -6.56 5.59
CA GLU A 37 -6.16 -5.21 5.76
C GLU A 37 -6.77 -4.64 4.46
N ASP A 38 -6.46 -5.19 3.28
CA ASP A 38 -7.12 -4.85 2.01
C ASP A 38 -8.55 -5.41 1.92
N ARG A 39 -9.32 -5.31 3.01
CA ARG A 39 -10.69 -5.79 3.13
C ARG A 39 -11.49 -4.88 4.04
N ILE A 40 -12.77 -4.71 3.70
CA ILE A 40 -13.83 -4.10 4.54
C ILE A 40 -13.39 -2.71 5.08
N ASN A 41 -13.62 -1.68 4.26
CA ASN A 41 -13.45 -0.26 4.56
C ASN A 41 -12.03 0.32 4.52
N ARG A 42 -11.02 -0.51 4.25
CA ARG A 42 -9.66 -0.06 3.89
C ARG A 42 -9.20 -0.78 2.64
N TYR A 43 -8.62 -0.02 1.73
CA TYR A 43 -8.13 -0.55 0.47
C TYR A 43 -6.65 -0.22 0.34
N LEU A 44 -5.81 -1.24 0.18
CA LEU A 44 -4.38 -1.07 -0.06
C LEU A 44 -4.20 -0.43 -1.43
N ILE A 45 -3.58 0.75 -1.45
CA ILE A 45 -3.27 1.46 -2.69
C ILE A 45 -1.91 1.03 -3.21
N GLY A 46 -0.91 1.01 -2.34
CA GLY A 46 0.46 0.72 -2.74
C GLY A 46 1.47 0.96 -1.62
N LEU A 47 2.73 0.83 -1.98
CA LEU A 47 3.90 1.08 -1.16
C LEU A 47 4.66 2.31 -1.67
N GLN A 48 5.12 3.13 -0.74
CA GLN A 48 5.86 4.37 -0.96
C GLN A 48 7.17 4.34 -0.14
N ASP A 49 8.02 5.34 -0.39
CA ASP A 49 9.29 5.57 0.33
C ASP A 49 10.17 4.31 0.40
N ASP A 50 10.54 3.78 -0.77
CA ASP A 50 11.34 2.55 -0.89
C ASP A 50 10.72 1.38 -0.11
N CYS A 51 9.41 1.19 -0.29
CA CYS A 51 8.57 0.21 0.40
C CYS A 51 8.62 0.25 1.93
N THR A 52 9.01 1.37 2.55
CA THR A 52 8.98 1.50 4.02
C THR A 52 7.61 1.93 4.54
N ARG A 53 6.72 2.42 3.65
CA ARG A 53 5.38 2.90 4.01
C ARG A 53 4.31 2.32 3.09
N ALA A 54 3.23 1.83 3.66
CA ALA A 54 2.05 1.38 2.96
C ALA A 54 0.92 2.42 3.06
N SER A 55 0.20 2.63 1.96
CA SER A 55 -0.87 3.62 1.86
C SER A 55 -2.21 2.94 1.66
N PHE A 56 -3.18 3.27 2.52
CA PHE A 56 -4.51 2.67 2.54
C PHE A 56 -5.59 3.74 2.39
N TYR A 57 -6.52 3.55 1.46
CA TYR A 57 -7.71 4.37 1.39
C TYR A 57 -8.79 3.85 2.33
N CYS A 58 -9.16 4.67 3.32
CA CYS A 58 -10.22 4.38 4.26
C CYS A 58 -11.55 4.99 3.78
N THR A 59 -12.50 4.16 3.34
CA THR A 59 -13.80 4.66 2.83
C THR A 59 -14.69 5.25 3.92
N ALA A 60 -14.60 4.71 5.14
CA ALA A 60 -15.41 5.16 6.27
C ALA A 60 -15.08 6.61 6.66
N THR A 61 -13.79 6.96 6.65
CA THR A 61 -13.29 8.28 7.06
C THR A 61 -12.91 9.17 5.88
N ARG A 62 -12.97 8.66 4.64
CA ARG A 62 -12.60 9.39 3.41
C ARG A 62 -11.20 10.01 3.51
N SER A 63 -10.25 9.15 3.82
CA SER A 63 -8.87 9.53 4.14
C SER A 63 -7.88 8.48 3.64
N ILE A 64 -6.61 8.87 3.54
CA ILE A 64 -5.49 7.97 3.29
C ILE A 64 -4.76 7.76 4.61
N ALA A 65 -4.66 6.52 5.05
CA ALA A 65 -3.90 6.12 6.22
C ALA A 65 -2.54 5.58 5.79
N TYR A 66 -1.48 6.02 6.47
CA TYR A 66 -0.14 5.51 6.27
C TYR A 66 0.25 4.53 7.38
N LYS A 67 0.85 3.41 7.00
CA LYS A 67 1.33 2.39 7.93
C LYS A 67 2.79 2.06 7.63
N PRO A 68 3.61 1.76 8.63
CA PRO A 68 4.98 1.34 8.38
C PRO A 68 4.96 -0.07 7.80
N VAL A 69 5.90 -0.36 6.91
CA VAL A 69 6.15 -1.72 6.41
C VAL A 69 7.35 -2.31 7.15
N ALA A 70 8.32 -1.47 7.53
CA ALA A 70 9.53 -1.87 8.25
C ALA A 70 9.75 -1.04 9.53
N GLY A 71 10.58 -1.56 10.44
CA GLY A 71 11.04 -0.89 11.67
C GLY A 71 10.02 -0.80 12.81
N GLU A 72 8.73 -0.69 12.52
CA GLU A 72 7.65 -0.67 13.51
C GLU A 72 6.53 -1.66 13.14
N SER A 73 5.63 -1.93 14.08
CA SER A 73 4.47 -2.80 13.79
C SER A 73 3.64 -2.23 12.64
N PRO A 74 3.29 -3.01 11.60
CA PRO A 74 2.50 -2.53 10.47
C PRO A 74 1.05 -2.19 10.85
N SER A 75 0.63 -2.52 12.08
CA SER A 75 -0.62 -2.07 12.67
C SER A 75 -0.61 -0.61 13.13
N LYS A 76 0.57 -0.02 13.32
CA LYS A 76 0.72 1.36 13.77
C LYS A 76 0.32 2.32 12.66
N LEU A 77 -0.51 3.31 12.98
CA LEU A 77 -0.79 4.42 12.08
C LEU A 77 0.35 5.44 12.18
N VAL A 78 1.01 5.73 11.07
CA VAL A 78 2.09 6.72 10.99
C VAL A 78 1.51 8.12 10.84
N ASP A 79 0.60 8.29 9.89
CA ASP A 79 0.00 9.58 9.55
C ASP A 79 -1.30 9.38 8.74
N THR A 80 -2.06 10.44 8.51
CA THR A 80 -3.32 10.41 7.76
C THR A 80 -3.57 11.66 6.93
N VAL A 81 -3.88 11.48 5.65
CA VAL A 81 -4.40 12.55 4.78
C VAL A 81 -5.92 12.53 4.79
N THR A 82 -6.55 13.60 5.28
CA THR A 82 -8.00 13.75 5.30
C THR A 82 -8.54 14.44 4.05
N GLY A 83 -9.83 14.28 3.74
CA GLY A 83 -10.49 15.08 2.70
C GLY A 83 -10.51 14.44 1.30
N VAL A 84 -10.18 13.15 1.21
CA VAL A 84 -10.27 12.36 -0.03
C VAL A 84 -11.68 11.78 -0.12
N ALA A 85 -12.65 12.63 -0.45
CA ALA A 85 -14.06 12.35 -0.32
C ALA A 85 -14.70 11.68 -1.53
N ASN A 86 -14.07 11.79 -2.69
CA ASN A 86 -14.59 11.24 -3.94
C ASN A 86 -13.48 10.58 -4.78
N ARG A 87 -13.90 9.93 -5.88
CA ARG A 87 -13.01 9.19 -6.77
C ARG A 87 -11.99 10.07 -7.47
N GLU A 88 -12.36 11.30 -7.82
CA GLU A 88 -11.48 12.26 -8.51
C GLU A 88 -10.34 12.68 -7.57
N GLN A 89 -10.67 13.09 -6.35
CA GLN A 89 -9.68 13.42 -5.33
C GLN A 89 -8.76 12.24 -4.99
N LEU A 90 -9.30 11.02 -4.95
CA LEU A 90 -8.48 9.83 -4.77
C LEU A 90 -7.53 9.61 -5.95
N ARG A 91 -8.02 9.76 -7.19
CA ARG A 91 -7.19 9.66 -8.40
C ARG A 91 -6.09 10.71 -8.39
N ASP A 92 -6.43 11.97 -8.19
CA ASP A 92 -5.48 13.08 -8.20
C ASP A 92 -4.40 12.86 -7.16
N TRP A 93 -4.80 12.46 -5.94
CA TRP A 93 -3.85 12.11 -4.90
C TRP A 93 -2.94 10.94 -5.34
N ILE A 94 -3.48 9.86 -5.89
CA ILE A 94 -2.70 8.70 -6.36
C ILE A 94 -1.69 9.10 -7.45
N VAL A 95 -2.08 9.95 -8.39
CA VAL A 95 -1.24 10.38 -9.51
C VAL A 95 -0.13 11.33 -9.05
N ASP A 96 -0.37 12.11 -8.01
CA ASP A 96 0.62 13.04 -7.41
C ASP A 96 1.67 12.32 -6.54
N GLN A 97 1.50 11.03 -6.27
CA GLN A 97 2.43 10.25 -5.45
C GLN A 97 3.50 9.53 -6.29
N GLU A 98 4.69 9.37 -5.71
CA GLU A 98 5.70 8.41 -6.19
C GLU A 98 5.49 7.05 -5.50
N TRP A 99 5.38 5.99 -6.31
CA TRP A 99 5.09 4.63 -5.85
C TRP A 99 6.28 3.71 -6.07
N SER A 100 6.73 3.04 -5.00
CA SER A 100 7.68 1.92 -5.10
C SER A 100 6.97 0.66 -5.61
N TRP A 101 5.68 0.53 -5.26
CA TRP A 101 4.78 -0.46 -5.83
C TRP A 101 3.35 0.05 -5.74
N ILE A 102 2.54 -0.18 -6.78
CA ILE A 102 1.12 0.15 -6.74
C ILE A 102 0.29 -1.11 -6.95
N HIS A 103 -0.75 -1.24 -6.14
CA HIS A 103 -1.68 -2.35 -6.22
C HIS A 103 -2.30 -2.39 -7.63
N PRO A 104 -2.35 -3.56 -8.30
CA PRO A 104 -2.79 -3.69 -9.70
C PRO A 104 -4.12 -3.01 -10.03
N ARG A 105 -5.06 -2.98 -9.07
CA ARG A 105 -6.36 -2.29 -9.22
C ARG A 105 -6.27 -0.79 -9.53
N TYR A 106 -5.14 -0.14 -9.24
CA TYR A 106 -4.93 1.29 -9.45
C TYR A 106 -3.92 1.60 -10.55
N ARG A 107 -3.23 0.59 -11.12
CA ARG A 107 -2.19 0.82 -12.15
C ARG A 107 -2.69 1.61 -13.34
N TRP A 108 -3.92 1.36 -13.77
CA TRP A 108 -4.56 2.06 -14.90
C TRP A 108 -4.72 3.57 -14.67
N LEU A 109 -4.62 4.07 -13.43
CA LEU A 109 -4.68 5.50 -13.12
C LEU A 109 -3.38 6.24 -13.49
N LEU A 110 -2.27 5.51 -13.61
CA LEU A 110 -0.95 6.07 -13.89
C LEU A 110 -0.57 6.01 -15.38
N GLU A 111 -1.36 5.31 -16.19
CA GLU A 111 -1.11 5.23 -17.64
C GLU A 111 -1.46 6.57 -18.30
N PRO A 112 -0.59 7.14 -19.16
CA PRO A 112 -0.94 8.33 -19.93
C PRO A 112 -2.08 8.00 -20.90
N GLU A 113 -3.06 8.91 -21.00
CA GLU A 113 -4.19 8.79 -21.95
C GLU A 113 -3.76 8.76 -23.42
#